data_AF-A0AAU4GR20-F1
#
_entry.id   AF-A0AAU4GR20-F1
#
_cell.length_a   1.000
_cell.length_b   1.000
_cell.length_c   1.000
_cell.angle_alpha   90.00
_cell.angle_beta   90.00
_cell.angle_gamma   90.00
#
_symmetry.space_group_name_H-M   'P 1'
#
loop_
_entity.id
_entity.type
_entity.pdbx_description
1 polymer ?
#
loop_
_entity_poly.entity_id
_entity_poly.type
_entity_poly.pdbx_seq_one_letter_code
_entity_poly.pdbx_strand_id
1 'polypeptide(L)'
;MLLEVLNAESRHWLDGLDAELAAAVNADAVVGRGDRSADIGAAVAGRGDQLADVDAAVAEPGDRLADTDGAVAGRGDQLADVAVAEPGDRLADTDAAAAERGDRLADTGVAVVERGGQFADAAVAVRGDRLADALAKSLAARPVLCDLSSAQSAVLEHNVSPEAAARYKHAAVAHVSELAGLLRKRLPELSEPAATRLAGATIMVAGAVWTHSHPGAAVRAVYESDPVLARWRMEFTSGLRDTLEMLIAGLLSRRGQDRDQPPG
;
A
#
# COMPACT_ATOMS: atom_id res chain seq x y z
N MET A 1 -25.83 -2.61 -31.72
CA MET A 1 -26.21 -1.29 -31.18
C MET A 1 -25.87 -1.13 -29.70
N LEU A 2 -26.59 -1.73 -28.73
CA LEU A 2 -26.33 -1.44 -27.29
C LEU A 2 -24.92 -1.79 -26.81
N LEU A 3 -24.38 -2.94 -27.22
CA LEU A 3 -23.00 -3.35 -26.90
C LEU A 3 -21.94 -2.47 -27.57
N GLU A 4 -22.25 -1.89 -28.72
CA GLU A 4 -21.34 -0.99 -29.42
C GLU A 4 -21.28 0.37 -28.72
N VAL A 5 -22.45 0.87 -28.25
CA VAL A 5 -22.51 2.08 -27.44
C VAL A 5 -21.76 1.89 -26.14
N LEU A 6 -22.01 0.80 -25.40
CA LEU A 6 -21.27 0.52 -24.16
C LEU A 6 -19.75 0.44 -24.41
N ASN A 7 -19.34 -0.19 -25.51
CA ASN A 7 -17.94 -0.26 -25.88
C ASN A 7 -17.34 1.13 -26.18
N ALA A 8 -18.08 1.99 -26.88
CA ALA A 8 -17.66 3.36 -27.16
C ALA A 8 -17.55 4.20 -25.88
N GLU A 9 -18.55 4.12 -24.99
CA GLU A 9 -18.55 4.81 -23.69
C GLU A 9 -17.41 4.33 -22.78
N SER A 10 -17.15 3.02 -22.75
CA SER A 10 -16.03 2.44 -21.98
C SER A 10 -14.69 2.96 -22.48
N ARG A 11 -14.50 3.02 -23.80
CA ARG A 11 -13.28 3.56 -24.41
C ARG A 11 -13.11 5.04 -24.13
N HIS A 12 -14.17 5.83 -24.33
CA HIS A 12 -14.13 7.26 -24.05
C HIS A 12 -13.81 7.57 -22.58
N TRP A 13 -14.33 6.76 -21.66
CA TRP A 13 -13.98 6.83 -20.25
C TRP A 13 -12.49 6.55 -20.01
N LEU A 14 -11.97 5.45 -20.54
CA LEU A 14 -10.56 5.06 -20.36
C LEU A 14 -9.58 6.10 -20.91
N ASP A 15 -9.88 6.70 -22.07
CA ASP A 15 -9.04 7.74 -22.70
C ASP A 15 -8.81 8.94 -21.77
N GLY A 16 -9.79 9.32 -20.94
CA GLY A 16 -9.70 10.43 -19.99
C GLY A 16 -9.27 10.04 -18.58
N LEU A 17 -9.36 8.75 -18.23
CA LEU A 17 -9.23 8.27 -16.86
C LEU A 17 -7.80 8.48 -16.31
N ASP A 18 -6.76 8.31 -17.13
CA ASP A 18 -5.37 8.42 -16.65
C ASP A 18 -5.08 9.82 -16.05
N ALA A 19 -5.60 10.87 -16.68
CA ALA A 19 -5.45 12.25 -16.21
C ALA A 19 -6.28 12.52 -14.94
N GLU A 20 -7.51 12.02 -14.88
CA GLU A 20 -8.37 12.13 -13.68
C GLU A 20 -7.72 11.47 -12.47
N LEU A 21 -7.20 10.25 -12.65
CA LEU A 21 -6.50 9.51 -11.58
C LEU A 21 -5.19 10.19 -11.19
N ALA A 22 -4.43 10.72 -12.14
CA ALA A 22 -3.21 11.47 -11.86
C ALA A 22 -3.49 12.68 -10.95
N ALA A 23 -4.51 13.46 -11.30
CA ALA A 23 -4.87 14.66 -10.54
C ALA A 23 -5.29 14.28 -9.12
N ALA A 24 -6.15 13.27 -8.95
CA ALA A 24 -6.69 12.90 -7.65
C ALA A 24 -5.65 12.30 -6.69
N VAL A 25 -4.74 11.44 -7.19
CA VAL A 25 -3.73 10.79 -6.35
C VAL A 25 -2.60 11.75 -5.96
N ASN A 26 -2.25 12.70 -6.85
CA ASN A 26 -1.14 13.63 -6.65
C ASN A 26 -1.51 14.95 -5.94
N ALA A 27 -2.79 15.36 -5.97
CA ALA A 27 -3.24 16.68 -5.47
C ALA A 27 -2.89 16.97 -3.99
N ASP A 28 -2.58 15.94 -3.20
CA ASP A 28 -2.43 16.05 -1.75
C ASP A 28 -1.14 15.36 -1.25
N ALA A 29 -0.17 15.17 -2.15
CA ALA A 29 1.24 15.00 -1.78
C ALA A 29 1.89 16.34 -1.36
N VAL A 30 1.23 17.46 -1.66
CA VAL A 30 1.74 18.83 -1.47
C VAL A 30 1.22 19.49 -0.17
N VAL A 31 0.18 18.96 0.49
CA VAL A 31 -0.42 19.60 1.67
C VAL A 31 -0.20 18.77 2.93
N GLY A 32 0.89 19.06 3.66
CA GLY A 32 0.88 19.01 5.15
C GLY A 32 1.52 17.82 5.89
N ARG A 33 2.08 16.81 5.23
CA ARG A 33 2.80 15.70 5.90
C ARG A 33 4.25 15.48 5.43
N GLY A 34 4.64 16.06 4.29
CA GLY A 34 6.00 15.98 3.73
C GLY A 34 7.07 16.61 4.63
N ASP A 35 6.80 17.80 5.19
CA ASP A 35 7.78 18.53 6.01
C ASP A 35 8.15 17.75 7.28
N ARG A 36 7.17 17.21 8.01
CA ARG A 36 7.44 16.46 9.25
C ARG A 36 8.07 15.09 9.02
N SER A 37 7.82 14.45 7.88
CA SER A 37 8.38 13.13 7.57
C SER A 37 9.82 13.24 7.04
N ALA A 38 10.13 14.30 6.28
CA ALA A 38 11.48 14.60 5.86
C ALA A 38 12.36 14.99 7.06
N ASP A 39 11.82 15.75 8.02
CA ASP A 39 12.51 16.10 9.27
C ASP A 39 12.86 14.86 10.12
N ILE A 40 11.93 13.89 10.23
CA ILE A 40 12.18 12.65 10.96
C ILE A 40 13.17 11.76 10.20
N GLY A 41 13.06 11.65 8.87
CA GLY A 41 14.00 10.88 8.05
C GLY A 41 15.43 11.43 8.11
N ALA A 42 15.59 12.76 8.07
CA ALA A 42 16.88 13.42 8.23
C ALA A 42 17.45 13.24 9.64
N ALA A 43 16.62 13.28 10.69
CA ALA A 43 17.05 13.04 12.06
C ALA A 43 17.47 11.58 12.32
N VAL A 44 16.83 10.61 11.65
CA VAL A 44 17.19 9.18 11.73
C VAL A 44 18.46 8.89 10.95
N ALA A 45 18.62 9.46 9.75
CA ALA A 45 19.86 9.36 8.98
C ALA A 45 21.04 9.98 9.73
N GLY A 46 20.87 11.19 10.30
CA GLY A 46 21.91 11.84 11.10
C GLY A 46 22.29 11.09 12.37
N ARG A 47 21.39 10.29 12.95
CA ARG A 47 21.73 9.36 14.05
C ARG A 47 22.44 8.10 13.57
N GLY A 48 22.12 7.61 12.36
CA GLY A 48 22.84 6.50 11.72
C GLY A 48 24.30 6.84 11.44
N ASP A 49 24.57 8.04 10.92
CA ASP A 49 25.93 8.52 10.66
C ASP A 49 26.73 8.69 11.97
N GLN A 50 26.10 9.24 13.03
CA GLN A 50 26.72 9.34 14.36
C GLN A 50 27.01 7.98 15.02
N LEU A 51 26.26 6.93 14.67
CA LEU A 51 26.50 5.57 15.17
C LEU A 51 27.67 4.89 14.44
N ALA A 52 27.81 5.12 13.14
CA ALA A 52 28.98 4.65 12.37
C ALA A 52 30.29 5.29 12.87
N ASP A 53 30.24 6.56 13.26
CA ASP A 53 31.40 7.26 13.86
C ASP A 53 31.79 6.70 15.24
N VAL A 54 30.81 6.24 16.03
CA VAL A 54 31.07 5.61 17.34
C VAL A 54 31.62 4.20 17.19
N ASP A 55 31.12 3.40 16.25
CA ASP A 55 31.68 2.07 15.93
C ASP A 55 33.13 2.19 15.44
N ALA A 56 33.44 3.19 14.62
CA ALA A 56 34.81 3.48 14.19
C ALA A 56 35.71 3.92 15.37
N ALA A 57 35.19 4.71 16.31
CA ALA A 57 35.92 5.15 17.51
C ALA A 57 36.14 4.03 18.55
N VAL A 58 35.34 2.97 18.53
CA VAL A 58 35.51 1.76 19.37
C VAL A 58 36.37 0.69 18.69
N ALA A 59 36.51 0.72 17.37
CA ALA A 59 37.45 -0.14 16.63
C ALA A 59 38.92 0.30 16.81
N GLU A 60 39.21 1.62 16.87
CA GLU A 60 40.60 2.12 17.02
C GLU A 60 41.34 1.67 18.31
N PRO A 61 40.67 1.49 19.47
CA PRO A 61 41.28 0.88 20.65
C PRO A 61 41.49 -0.63 20.56
N GLY A 62 40.65 -1.36 19.81
CA GLY A 62 40.69 -2.82 19.70
C GLY A 62 41.92 -3.32 18.94
N ASP A 63 42.28 -2.64 17.84
CA ASP A 63 43.46 -2.98 17.05
C ASP A 63 44.78 -2.61 17.76
N ARG A 64 44.77 -1.59 18.63
CA ARG A 64 45.96 -1.23 19.45
C ARG A 64 46.25 -2.17 20.60
N LEU A 65 45.28 -2.97 21.05
CA LEU A 65 45.44 -3.92 22.16
C LEU A 65 45.99 -5.27 21.71
N ALA A 66 45.67 -5.71 20.49
CA ALA A 66 46.26 -6.91 19.88
C ALA A 66 47.78 -6.78 19.69
N ASP A 67 48.27 -5.56 19.41
CA ASP A 67 49.69 -5.25 19.31
C ASP A 67 50.39 -5.20 20.69
N THR A 68 49.66 -4.90 21.77
CA THR A 68 50.24 -4.90 23.13
C THR A 68 50.35 -6.30 23.74
N ASP A 69 49.46 -7.24 23.42
CA ASP A 69 49.56 -8.63 23.91
C ASP A 69 50.74 -9.40 23.30
N GLY A 70 51.15 -9.03 22.07
CA GLY A 70 52.39 -9.54 21.47
C GLY A 70 53.67 -9.06 22.17
N ALA A 71 53.63 -7.92 22.85
CA ALA A 71 54.78 -7.34 23.55
C ALA A 71 54.91 -7.79 25.02
N VAL A 72 53.84 -8.30 25.65
CA VAL A 72 53.88 -8.81 27.04
C VAL A 72 54.35 -10.28 27.10
N ALA A 73 54.23 -11.05 26.01
CA ALA A 73 54.77 -12.41 25.93
C ALA A 73 56.31 -12.51 25.90
N GLY A 74 57.04 -11.38 25.80
CA GLY A 74 58.50 -11.33 25.75
C GLY A 74 59.20 -10.92 27.05
N ARG A 75 58.48 -10.71 28.16
CA ARG A 75 59.07 -10.25 29.44
C ARG A 75 58.66 -11.08 30.66
N GLY A 76 58.30 -12.35 30.45
CA GLY A 76 57.90 -13.28 31.50
C GLY A 76 59.01 -13.88 32.36
N ASP A 77 60.16 -13.21 32.55
CA ASP A 77 61.28 -13.76 33.36
C ASP A 77 61.75 -12.87 34.51
N GLN A 78 61.20 -11.67 34.71
CA GLN A 78 61.53 -10.87 35.88
C GLN A 78 60.30 -10.14 36.41
N LEU A 79 60.14 -10.19 37.73
CA LEU A 79 59.15 -9.51 38.58
C LEU A 79 57.99 -10.41 39.06
N ALA A 80 58.32 -11.35 39.93
CA ALA A 80 57.45 -11.67 41.06
C ALA A 80 57.44 -10.46 42.04
N ASP A 81 56.33 -10.30 42.75
CA ASP A 81 56.04 -9.30 43.80
C ASP A 81 55.49 -7.94 43.35
N VAL A 82 54.30 -7.94 42.72
CA VAL A 82 53.19 -7.06 43.15
C VAL A 82 51.87 -7.80 42.87
N ALA A 83 51.10 -8.09 43.92
CA ALA A 83 49.73 -8.55 43.77
C ALA A 83 48.87 -7.42 43.18
N VAL A 84 48.59 -7.49 41.88
CA VAL A 84 47.50 -6.74 41.25
C VAL A 84 46.34 -7.71 41.10
N ALA A 85 45.43 -7.70 42.07
CA ALA A 85 44.14 -8.32 41.90
C ALA A 85 43.32 -7.49 40.90
N GLU A 86 42.98 -8.15 39.81
CA GLU A 86 41.78 -7.96 38.97
C GLU A 86 41.61 -6.63 38.21
N PRO A 87 42.38 -6.42 37.12
CA PRO A 87 41.89 -5.72 35.94
C PRO A 87 40.84 -6.56 35.17
N GLY A 88 40.85 -7.89 35.34
CA GLY A 88 40.00 -8.85 34.62
C GLY A 88 38.51 -8.70 34.90
N ASP A 89 38.13 -8.62 36.18
CA ASP A 89 36.73 -8.42 36.58
C ASP A 89 36.10 -7.14 36.01
N ARG A 90 36.86 -6.02 35.98
CA ARG A 90 36.38 -4.75 35.39
C ARG A 90 36.24 -4.79 33.88
N LEU A 91 37.07 -5.59 33.20
CA LEU A 91 36.99 -5.78 31.74
C LEU A 91 35.79 -6.67 31.37
N ALA A 92 35.55 -7.73 32.15
CA ALA A 92 34.37 -8.58 31.99
C ALA A 92 33.06 -7.82 32.21
N ASP A 93 33.00 -6.91 33.19
CA ASP A 93 31.85 -6.03 33.43
C ASP A 93 31.61 -5.06 32.27
N THR A 94 32.68 -4.53 31.64
CA THR A 94 32.55 -3.63 30.48
C THR A 94 32.13 -4.35 29.21
N ASP A 95 32.61 -5.58 28.99
CA ASP A 95 32.22 -6.40 27.85
C ASP A 95 30.76 -6.86 27.95
N ALA A 96 30.32 -7.23 29.15
CA ALA A 96 28.91 -7.52 29.42
C ALA A 96 28.02 -6.29 29.18
N ALA A 97 28.46 -5.11 29.62
CA ALA A 97 27.73 -3.86 29.37
C ALA A 97 27.80 -3.40 27.90
N ALA A 98 28.82 -3.82 27.13
CA ALA A 98 28.91 -3.58 25.70
C ALA A 98 27.97 -4.53 24.93
N ALA A 99 27.91 -5.80 25.30
CA ALA A 99 26.97 -6.77 24.76
C ALA A 99 25.51 -6.37 25.01
N GLU A 100 25.16 -5.96 26.24
CA GLU A 100 23.81 -5.49 26.57
C GLU A 100 23.42 -4.22 25.80
N ARG A 101 24.39 -3.34 25.51
CA ARG A 101 24.16 -2.18 24.63
C ARG A 101 23.98 -2.60 23.17
N GLY A 102 24.75 -3.57 22.69
CA GLY A 102 24.59 -4.15 21.35
C GLY A 102 23.20 -4.75 21.15
N ASP A 103 22.72 -5.53 22.11
CA ASP A 103 21.37 -6.11 22.08
C ASP A 103 20.27 -5.03 22.09
N ARG A 104 20.39 -4.00 22.94
CA ARG A 104 19.45 -2.86 22.95
C ARG A 104 19.47 -2.06 21.66
N LEU A 105 20.63 -1.91 21.01
CA LEU A 105 20.75 -1.24 19.72
C LEU A 105 20.12 -2.07 18.61
N ALA A 106 20.28 -3.40 18.63
CA ALA A 106 19.60 -4.32 17.73
C ALA A 106 18.06 -4.23 17.89
N ASP A 107 17.56 -4.28 19.13
CA ASP A 107 16.12 -4.12 19.43
C ASP A 107 15.57 -2.76 18.95
N THR A 108 16.34 -1.70 19.15
CA THR A 108 15.97 -0.35 18.68
C THR A 108 15.97 -0.29 17.15
N GLY A 109 16.94 -0.94 16.49
CA GLY A 109 17.00 -1.08 15.04
C GLY A 109 15.76 -1.79 14.48
N VAL A 110 15.37 -2.91 15.09
CA VAL A 110 14.14 -3.64 14.75
C VAL A 110 12.92 -2.75 14.93
N ALA A 111 12.79 -2.05 16.06
CA ALA A 111 11.65 -1.17 16.32
C ALA A 111 11.55 0.02 15.33
N VAL A 112 12.69 0.55 14.85
CA VAL A 112 12.73 1.62 13.84
C VAL A 112 12.30 1.08 12.48
N VAL A 113 12.74 -0.12 12.09
CA VAL A 113 12.34 -0.78 10.85
C VAL A 113 10.84 -1.09 10.85
N GLU A 114 10.32 -1.66 11.93
CA GLU A 114 8.90 -1.95 12.13
C GLU A 114 8.05 -0.67 12.00
N ARG A 115 8.46 0.41 12.67
CA ARG A 115 7.75 1.69 12.60
C ARG A 115 7.83 2.30 11.20
N GLY A 116 8.97 2.16 10.52
CA GLY A 116 9.13 2.56 9.11
C GLY A 116 8.18 1.81 8.17
N GLY A 117 8.02 0.50 8.37
CA GLY A 117 7.06 -0.34 7.65
C GLY A 117 5.61 0.13 7.85
N GLN A 118 5.23 0.43 9.10
CA GLN A 118 3.89 0.95 9.42
C GLN A 118 3.57 2.27 8.72
N PHE A 119 4.54 3.18 8.61
CA PHE A 119 4.36 4.44 7.88
C PHE A 119 4.21 4.23 6.37
N ALA A 120 4.99 3.30 5.80
CA ALA A 120 4.87 2.95 4.39
C ALA A 120 3.48 2.35 4.10
N ASP A 121 3.01 1.42 4.93
CA ASP A 121 1.70 0.80 4.76
C ASP A 121 0.56 1.83 4.90
N ALA A 122 0.66 2.76 5.85
CA ALA A 122 -0.31 3.85 5.98
C ALA A 122 -0.33 4.77 4.73
N ALA A 123 0.83 5.05 4.13
CA ALA A 123 0.92 5.85 2.91
C ALA A 123 0.33 5.12 1.69
N VAL A 124 0.48 3.80 1.63
CA VAL A 124 -0.14 2.96 0.58
C VAL A 124 -1.66 2.91 0.77
N ALA A 125 -2.15 2.75 2.00
CA ALA A 125 -3.58 2.75 2.31
C ALA A 125 -4.26 4.07 1.88
N VAL A 126 -3.70 5.22 2.28
CA VAL A 126 -4.22 6.55 1.88
C VAL A 126 -4.26 6.71 0.35
N ARG A 127 -3.27 6.18 -0.36
CA ARG A 127 -3.24 6.19 -1.83
C ARG A 127 -4.33 5.31 -2.43
N GLY A 128 -4.57 4.14 -1.83
CA GLY A 128 -5.67 3.26 -2.16
C GLY A 128 -7.03 3.94 -2.02
N ASP A 129 -7.25 4.65 -0.91
CA ASP A 129 -8.50 5.38 -0.66
C ASP A 129 -8.71 6.51 -1.67
N ARG A 130 -7.65 7.26 -1.99
CA ARG A 130 -7.69 8.30 -3.03
C ARG A 130 -8.01 7.71 -4.41
N LEU A 131 -7.45 6.55 -4.74
CA LEU A 131 -7.75 5.84 -5.99
C LEU A 131 -9.21 5.40 -6.04
N ALA A 132 -9.75 4.84 -4.95
CA ALA A 132 -11.16 4.46 -4.85
C ALA A 132 -12.11 5.66 -5.03
N ASP A 133 -11.84 6.77 -4.34
CA ASP A 133 -12.61 8.00 -4.44
C ASP A 133 -12.58 8.58 -5.87
N ALA A 134 -11.39 8.58 -6.51
CA ALA A 134 -11.24 9.05 -7.89
C ALA A 134 -12.03 8.19 -8.89
N LEU A 135 -11.97 6.86 -8.77
CA LEU A 135 -12.75 5.94 -9.61
C LEU A 135 -14.25 6.15 -9.41
N ALA A 136 -14.70 6.27 -8.17
CA ALA A 136 -16.12 6.48 -7.86
C ALA A 136 -16.64 7.79 -8.45
N LYS A 137 -15.88 8.89 -8.33
CA LYS A 137 -16.22 10.20 -8.92
C LYS A 137 -16.21 10.15 -10.45
N SER A 138 -15.20 9.51 -11.03
CA SER A 138 -15.06 9.34 -12.48
C SER A 138 -16.25 8.61 -13.09
N LEU A 139 -16.70 7.53 -12.46
CA LEU A 139 -17.86 6.75 -12.89
C LEU A 139 -19.18 7.50 -12.61
N ALA A 140 -19.28 8.22 -11.49
CA ALA A 140 -20.47 9.02 -11.18
C ALA A 140 -20.71 10.15 -12.20
N ALA A 141 -19.65 10.70 -12.78
CA ALA A 141 -19.73 11.67 -13.87
C ALA A 141 -20.19 11.05 -15.21
N ARG A 142 -20.35 9.73 -15.30
CA ARG A 142 -20.66 8.97 -16.53
C ARG A 142 -21.90 8.09 -16.33
N PRO A 143 -23.09 8.70 -16.15
CA PRO A 143 -24.32 7.98 -15.89
C PRO A 143 -24.70 7.00 -17.01
N VAL A 144 -24.48 7.39 -18.28
CA VAL A 144 -24.80 6.53 -19.44
C VAL A 144 -23.98 5.24 -19.43
N LEU A 145 -22.69 5.32 -19.12
CA LEU A 145 -21.83 4.14 -18.97
C LEU A 145 -22.36 3.23 -17.85
N CYS A 146 -22.67 3.80 -16.70
CA CYS A 146 -23.17 3.04 -15.55
C CYS A 146 -24.55 2.41 -15.80
N ASP A 147 -25.47 3.13 -16.45
CA ASP A 147 -26.76 2.62 -16.91
C ASP A 147 -26.55 1.41 -17.84
N LEU A 148 -25.74 1.55 -18.88
CA LEU A 148 -25.47 0.48 -19.84
C LEU A 148 -24.79 -0.74 -19.19
N SER A 149 -23.82 -0.50 -18.29
CA SER A 149 -23.15 -1.56 -17.53
C SER A 149 -24.10 -2.30 -16.59
N SER A 150 -25.03 -1.60 -15.94
CA SER A 150 -26.04 -2.19 -15.04
C SER A 150 -27.06 -3.05 -15.80
N ALA A 151 -27.49 -2.62 -16.98
CA ALA A 151 -28.47 -3.33 -17.80
C ALA A 151 -27.86 -4.51 -18.60
N GLN A 152 -26.53 -4.61 -18.65
CA GLN A 152 -25.83 -5.50 -19.57
C GLN A 152 -26.21 -6.97 -19.41
N SER A 153 -26.14 -7.54 -18.20
CA SER A 153 -26.30 -9.00 -18.02
C SER A 153 -27.69 -9.46 -18.46
N ALA A 154 -28.74 -8.73 -18.10
CA ALA A 154 -30.12 -9.04 -18.48
C ALA A 154 -30.38 -8.90 -19.99
N VAL A 155 -29.68 -7.98 -20.68
CA VAL A 155 -29.84 -7.78 -22.12
C VAL A 155 -29.01 -8.79 -22.92
N LEU A 156 -27.80 -9.11 -22.46
CA LEU A 156 -26.87 -10.04 -23.11
C LEU A 156 -27.42 -11.47 -23.19
N GLU A 157 -28.08 -11.95 -22.14
CA GLU A 157 -28.50 -13.35 -22.01
C GLU A 157 -29.62 -13.75 -22.99
N HIS A 158 -30.36 -12.78 -23.55
CA HIS A 158 -31.56 -13.07 -24.33
C HIS A 158 -31.60 -12.44 -25.72
N ASN A 159 -30.75 -11.44 -26.02
CA ASN A 159 -30.96 -10.57 -27.20
C ASN A 159 -29.77 -10.49 -28.17
N VAL A 160 -28.78 -11.38 -28.06
CA VAL A 160 -27.51 -11.24 -28.79
C VAL A 160 -27.06 -12.57 -29.39
N SER A 161 -26.53 -12.53 -30.61
CA SER A 161 -25.92 -13.72 -31.23
C SER A 161 -24.60 -14.08 -30.54
N PRO A 162 -24.15 -15.34 -30.60
CA PRO A 162 -22.86 -15.77 -30.05
C PRO A 162 -21.68 -14.95 -30.60
N GLU A 163 -21.69 -14.57 -31.87
CA GLU A 163 -20.61 -13.81 -32.51
C GLU A 163 -20.52 -12.38 -31.98
N ALA A 164 -21.68 -11.73 -31.79
CA ALA A 164 -21.74 -10.40 -31.21
C ALA A 164 -21.35 -10.42 -29.72
N ALA A 165 -21.76 -11.45 -28.98
CA ALA A 165 -21.32 -11.66 -27.59
C ALA A 165 -19.80 -11.89 -27.50
N ALA A 166 -19.21 -12.70 -28.37
CA ALA A 166 -17.77 -12.94 -28.41
C ALA A 166 -16.98 -11.67 -28.72
N ARG A 167 -17.41 -10.88 -29.72
CA ARG A 167 -16.79 -9.59 -30.06
C ARG A 167 -16.81 -8.63 -28.87
N TYR A 168 -17.96 -8.54 -28.20
CA TYR A 168 -18.09 -7.72 -26.99
C TYR A 168 -17.16 -8.21 -25.87
N LYS A 169 -17.11 -9.51 -25.59
CA LYS A 169 -16.25 -10.07 -24.54
C LYS A 169 -14.77 -9.80 -24.81
N HIS A 170 -14.31 -9.92 -26.05
CA HIS A 170 -12.93 -9.56 -26.40
C HIS A 170 -12.63 -8.08 -26.10
N ALA A 171 -13.53 -7.17 -26.47
CA ALA A 171 -13.36 -5.75 -26.18
C ALA A 171 -13.39 -5.47 -24.66
N ALA A 172 -14.32 -6.10 -23.93
CA ALA A 172 -14.40 -5.97 -22.48
C ALA A 172 -13.12 -6.45 -21.76
N VAL A 173 -12.53 -7.55 -22.23
CA VAL A 173 -11.24 -8.04 -21.70
C VAL A 173 -10.12 -7.04 -21.98
N ALA A 174 -10.08 -6.44 -23.18
CA ALA A 174 -9.09 -5.41 -23.49
C ALA A 174 -9.22 -4.19 -22.57
N HIS A 175 -10.45 -3.71 -22.36
CA HIS A 175 -10.75 -2.59 -21.45
C HIS A 175 -10.34 -2.88 -20.00
N VAL A 176 -10.59 -4.09 -19.51
CA VAL A 176 -10.16 -4.51 -18.18
C VAL A 176 -8.63 -4.51 -18.06
N SER A 177 -7.92 -5.00 -19.07
CA SER A 177 -6.45 -4.99 -19.10
C SER A 177 -5.89 -3.57 -19.12
N GLU A 178 -6.50 -2.68 -19.90
CA GLU A 178 -6.11 -1.27 -19.96
C GLU A 178 -6.34 -0.56 -18.61
N LEU A 179 -7.52 -0.74 -18.03
CA LEU A 179 -7.83 -0.23 -16.69
C LEU A 179 -6.83 -0.75 -15.66
N ALA A 180 -6.53 -2.06 -15.66
CA ALA A 180 -5.54 -2.65 -14.76
C ALA A 180 -4.16 -1.98 -14.89
N GLY A 181 -3.74 -1.65 -16.11
CA GLY A 181 -2.52 -0.88 -16.37
C GLY A 181 -2.58 0.51 -15.74
N LEU A 182 -3.69 1.24 -15.88
CA LEU A 182 -3.90 2.55 -15.24
C LEU A 182 -3.88 2.46 -13.72
N LEU A 183 -4.53 1.45 -13.13
CA LEU A 183 -4.55 1.24 -11.69
C LEU A 183 -3.13 0.99 -11.15
N ARG A 184 -2.30 0.19 -11.84
CA ARG A 184 -0.91 -0.06 -11.44
C ARG A 184 0.00 1.15 -11.56
N LYS A 185 -0.27 2.08 -12.48
CA LYS A 185 0.46 3.37 -12.52
C LYS A 185 0.24 4.18 -11.24
N ARG A 186 -0.93 4.03 -10.59
CA ARG A 186 -1.32 4.78 -9.39
C ARG A 186 -1.04 4.04 -8.09
N LEU A 187 -1.16 2.72 -8.12
CA LEU A 187 -0.92 1.81 -6.99
C LEU A 187 0.05 0.70 -7.44
N PRO A 188 1.36 1.01 -7.60
CA PRO A 188 2.37 0.07 -8.09
C PRO A 188 2.58 -1.15 -7.17
N GLU A 189 2.08 -1.09 -5.95
CA GLU A 189 2.08 -2.17 -4.97
C GLU A 189 1.19 -3.35 -5.39
N LEU A 190 0.23 -3.14 -6.30
CA LEU A 190 -0.59 -4.21 -6.84
C LEU A 190 0.20 -5.07 -7.84
N SER A 191 0.17 -6.39 -7.63
CA SER A 191 0.57 -7.35 -8.64
C SER A 191 -0.35 -7.26 -9.86
N GLU A 192 0.13 -7.70 -11.02
CA GLU A 192 -0.67 -7.71 -12.24
C GLU A 192 -1.99 -8.49 -12.10
N PRO A 193 -2.02 -9.72 -11.52
CA PRO A 193 -3.27 -10.41 -11.28
C PRO A 193 -4.20 -9.67 -10.31
N ALA A 194 -3.66 -9.00 -9.29
CA ALA A 194 -4.46 -8.22 -8.35
C ALA A 194 -5.09 -6.99 -9.02
N ALA A 195 -4.34 -6.29 -9.87
CA ALA A 195 -4.85 -5.15 -10.63
C ALA A 195 -5.93 -5.55 -11.63
N THR A 196 -5.76 -6.67 -12.35
CA THR A 196 -6.78 -7.20 -13.26
C THR A 196 -8.06 -7.58 -12.51
N ARG A 197 -7.93 -8.21 -11.33
CA ARG A 197 -9.09 -8.50 -10.47
C ARG A 197 -9.78 -7.23 -10.00
N LEU A 198 -9.03 -6.22 -9.57
CA LEU A 198 -9.59 -4.94 -9.14
C LEU A 198 -10.30 -4.21 -10.29
N ALA A 199 -9.70 -4.19 -11.48
CA ALA A 199 -10.29 -3.59 -12.68
C ALA A 199 -11.63 -4.26 -13.03
N GLY A 200 -11.67 -5.59 -13.12
CA GLY A 200 -12.90 -6.33 -13.37
C GLY A 200 -13.96 -6.11 -12.28
N ALA A 201 -13.55 -6.15 -11.01
CA ALA A 201 -14.43 -5.89 -9.88
C ALA A 201 -15.01 -4.47 -9.90
N THR A 202 -14.22 -3.46 -10.30
CA THR A 202 -14.67 -2.07 -10.40
C THR A 202 -15.85 -1.94 -11.36
N ILE A 203 -15.77 -2.56 -12.54
CA ILE A 203 -16.86 -2.53 -13.54
C ILE A 203 -18.12 -3.25 -13.01
N MET A 204 -17.94 -4.44 -12.43
CA MET A 204 -19.06 -5.22 -11.90
C MET A 204 -19.77 -4.50 -10.74
N VAL A 205 -19.00 -3.99 -9.77
CA VAL A 205 -19.53 -3.28 -8.62
C VAL A 205 -20.18 -1.97 -9.06
N ALA A 206 -19.60 -1.23 -10.00
CA ALA A 206 -20.23 -0.02 -10.52
C ALA A 206 -21.63 -0.30 -11.08
N GLY A 207 -21.79 -1.33 -11.91
CA GLY A 207 -23.12 -1.72 -12.43
C GLY A 207 -24.09 -2.16 -11.32
N ALA A 208 -23.61 -2.93 -10.34
CA ALA A 208 -24.42 -3.39 -9.22
C ALA A 208 -24.87 -2.22 -8.31
N VAL A 209 -23.94 -1.35 -7.90
CA VAL A 209 -24.23 -0.17 -7.07
C VAL A 209 -25.13 0.80 -7.82
N TRP A 210 -24.95 0.98 -9.14
CA TRP A 210 -25.82 1.80 -9.96
C TRP A 210 -27.28 1.31 -9.92
N THR A 211 -27.48 0.01 -10.11
CA THR A 211 -28.82 -0.63 -10.06
C THR A 211 -29.56 -0.34 -8.74
N HIS A 212 -28.85 -0.40 -7.61
CA HIS A 212 -29.45 -0.23 -6.29
C HIS A 212 -29.61 1.24 -5.87
N SER A 213 -28.74 2.12 -6.36
CA SER A 213 -28.80 3.57 -6.09
C SER A 213 -29.81 4.32 -6.97
N HIS A 214 -30.25 3.71 -8.08
CA HIS A 214 -31.24 4.28 -9.01
C HIS A 214 -32.53 3.43 -9.09
N PRO A 215 -33.24 3.25 -7.97
CA PRO A 215 -34.42 2.40 -7.94
C PRO A 215 -35.54 2.92 -8.83
N GLY A 216 -36.48 2.04 -9.22
CA GLY A 216 -37.68 2.43 -9.96
C GLY A 216 -38.67 3.27 -9.12
N ALA A 217 -39.69 3.83 -9.79
CA ALA A 217 -40.65 4.76 -9.18
C ALA A 217 -41.33 4.22 -7.91
N ALA A 218 -41.68 2.92 -7.89
CA ALA A 218 -42.33 2.30 -6.74
C ALA A 218 -41.47 2.34 -5.47
N VAL A 219 -40.18 2.01 -5.58
CA VAL A 219 -39.26 2.00 -4.43
C VAL A 219 -38.88 3.44 -4.03
N ARG A 220 -38.81 4.39 -4.97
CA ARG A 220 -38.65 5.82 -4.63
C ARG A 220 -39.81 6.34 -3.80
N ALA A 221 -41.05 6.01 -4.17
CA ALA A 221 -42.23 6.40 -3.40
C ALA A 221 -42.23 5.83 -1.98
N VAL A 222 -41.66 4.63 -1.78
CA VAL A 222 -41.45 4.06 -0.44
C VAL A 222 -40.46 4.92 0.37
N TYR A 223 -39.32 5.30 -0.20
CA TYR A 223 -38.36 6.18 0.48
C TYR A 223 -38.92 7.57 0.78
N GLU A 224 -39.79 8.10 -0.07
CA GLU A 224 -40.45 9.40 0.15
C GLU A 224 -41.50 9.35 1.28
N SER A 225 -42.15 8.20 1.48
CA SER A 225 -43.22 8.03 2.47
C SER A 225 -42.76 7.49 3.81
N ASP A 226 -41.62 6.77 3.87
CA ASP A 226 -41.09 6.17 5.09
C ASP A 226 -39.64 6.63 5.37
N PRO A 227 -39.43 7.57 6.33
CA PRO A 227 -38.11 8.04 6.72
C PRO A 227 -37.18 6.96 7.30
N VAL A 228 -37.74 5.90 7.89
CA VAL A 228 -36.96 4.77 8.42
C VAL A 228 -36.37 3.94 7.29
N LEU A 229 -37.07 3.83 6.16
CA LEU A 229 -36.56 3.17 4.96
C LEU A 229 -35.65 4.09 4.14
N ALA A 230 -35.93 5.40 4.12
CA ALA A 230 -35.12 6.39 3.42
C ALA A 230 -33.66 6.40 3.89
N ARG A 231 -33.39 6.13 5.18
CA ARG A 231 -32.02 6.07 5.73
C ARG A 231 -31.18 4.91 5.18
N TRP A 232 -31.82 3.90 4.59
CA TRP A 232 -31.16 2.75 3.97
C TRP A 232 -30.94 2.96 2.47
N ARG A 233 -31.36 4.11 1.92
CA ARG A 233 -31.12 4.44 0.53
C ARG A 233 -29.61 4.51 0.28
N MET A 234 -29.17 3.74 -0.71
CA MET A 234 -27.79 3.74 -1.17
C MET A 234 -27.53 4.93 -2.10
N GLU A 235 -26.47 5.69 -1.84
CA GLU A 235 -25.96 6.70 -2.74
C GLU A 235 -24.82 6.12 -3.59
N PHE A 236 -24.85 6.41 -4.89
CA PHE A 236 -23.95 5.75 -5.85
C PHE A 236 -22.47 6.00 -5.53
N THR A 237 -22.08 7.28 -5.41
CA THR A 237 -20.66 7.66 -5.27
C THR A 237 -20.06 7.14 -3.98
N SER A 238 -20.75 7.29 -2.84
CA SER A 238 -20.25 6.80 -1.55
C SER A 238 -20.26 5.28 -1.50
N GLY A 239 -21.34 4.62 -1.94
CA GLY A 239 -21.40 3.15 -1.93
C GLY A 239 -20.35 2.50 -2.83
N LEU A 240 -20.08 3.07 -4.00
CA LEU A 240 -19.02 2.58 -4.88
C LEU A 240 -17.65 2.83 -4.28
N ARG A 241 -17.40 4.02 -3.73
CA ARG A 241 -16.14 4.37 -3.06
C ARG A 241 -15.85 3.38 -1.92
N ASP A 242 -16.77 3.22 -0.98
CA ASP A 242 -16.59 2.36 0.20
C ASP A 242 -16.28 0.92 -0.23
N THR A 243 -16.98 0.44 -1.27
CA THR A 243 -16.74 -0.91 -1.80
C THR A 243 -15.34 -1.05 -2.42
N LEU A 244 -14.88 -0.05 -3.16
CA LEU A 244 -13.55 -0.05 -3.76
C LEU A 244 -12.44 0.08 -2.71
N GLU A 245 -12.63 0.90 -1.67
CA GLU A 245 -11.71 1.00 -0.53
C GLU A 245 -11.52 -0.37 0.14
N MET A 246 -12.62 -1.07 0.43
CA MET A 246 -12.58 -2.43 1.01
C MET A 246 -11.86 -3.44 0.11
N LEU A 247 -12.10 -3.40 -1.21
CA LEU A 247 -11.43 -4.29 -2.16
C LEU A 247 -9.93 -4.02 -2.25
N ILE A 248 -9.53 -2.75 -2.32
CA ILE A 248 -8.13 -2.33 -2.39
C ILE A 248 -7.41 -2.72 -1.10
N ALA A 249 -7.97 -2.40 0.07
CA ALA A 249 -7.40 -2.78 1.36
C ALA A 249 -7.21 -4.30 1.49
N GLY A 250 -8.20 -5.09 1.06
CA GLY A 250 -8.10 -6.55 1.07
C GLY A 250 -7.05 -7.11 0.10
N LEU A 251 -6.88 -6.50 -1.07
CA LEU A 251 -5.83 -6.89 -2.03
C LEU A 251 -4.43 -6.53 -1.51
N LEU A 252 -4.27 -5.37 -0.88
CA LEU A 252 -3.01 -4.93 -0.27
C LEU A 252 -2.63 -5.79 0.95
N SER A 253 -3.60 -6.18 1.77
CA SER A 253 -3.36 -7.01 2.96
C SER A 253 -2.85 -8.42 2.59
N ARG A 254 -3.40 -9.03 1.54
CA ARG A 254 -2.96 -10.35 1.07
C ARG A 254 -1.53 -10.36 0.52
N ARG A 255 -1.03 -9.23 0.01
CA ARG A 255 0.38 -9.08 -0.36
C ARG A 255 1.31 -9.14 0.87
N GLY A 256 0.89 -8.57 1.99
CA GLY A 256 1.66 -8.62 3.24
C GLY A 256 1.87 -10.07 3.71
N GLN A 257 0.81 -10.88 3.62
CA GLN A 257 0.87 -12.30 3.97
C GLN A 257 1.83 -13.12 3.08
N ASP A 258 1.89 -12.83 1.78
CA ASP A 258 2.84 -13.47 0.87
C ASP A 258 4.31 -13.07 1.14
N ARG A 259 4.55 -11.91 1.78
CA ARG A 259 5.90 -11.45 2.16
C ARG A 259 6.39 -12.07 3.47
N ASP A 260 5.48 -12.38 4.39
CA ASP A 260 5.80 -12.94 5.72
C ASP A 260 5.92 -14.47 5.72
N GLN A 261 5.64 -15.14 4.59
CA GLN A 261 5.80 -16.59 4.43
C GLN A 261 7.28 -16.92 4.15
N PRO A 262 7.97 -17.72 5.00
CA PRO A 262 9.35 -18.12 4.74
C PRO A 262 9.45 -19.02 3.49
N PRO A 263 10.56 -18.97 2.73
CA PRO A 263 10.76 -19.86 1.59
C PRO A 263 10.78 -21.32 2.07
N GLY A 264 9.94 -22.15 1.45
CA GLY A 264 9.85 -23.59 1.71
C GLY A 264 10.93 -24.41 1.01
#